data_AF-A0A7K3F4G4-F1
#
_entry.id   AF-A0A7K3F4G4-F1
#
_cell.length_a   1.000
_cell.length_b   1.000
_cell.length_c   1.000
_cell.angle_alpha   90.00
_cell.angle_beta   90.00
_cell.angle_gamma   90.00
#
_symmetry.space_group_name_H-M   'P 1'
#
loop_
_entity.id
_entity.type
_entity.pdbx_description
1 polymer ?
#
loop_
_entity_poly.entity_id
_entity_poly.type
_entity_poly.pdbx_seq_one_letter_code
_entity_poly.pdbx_strand_id
1 'polypeptide(L)'
;MTIVSPHLGSSADWTDARLLYALEEVVEKELNRHLKVAKDWMPHEYVPWSDGRNFPGLFEDGEAWEKEQSKVTEIGRIALVVNLLTEDNLPSYHHEIASLFGRDGAWGTWVHRWTAEEGRHGIVMRDYLLASRAVDPDKLEEFRMAHMSEGFESDNRHSMLHSVAYVAFQELATRISHRNTG
;
A
#
# COMPACT_ATOMS: atom_id res chain seq x y z
N MET A 1 44.00 27.22 8.53
CA MET A 1 43.61 26.24 9.57
C MET A 1 42.59 25.32 8.91
N THR A 2 43.06 24.22 8.34
CA THR A 2 42.25 23.32 7.51
C THR A 2 41.64 22.28 8.44
N ILE A 3 40.31 22.34 8.64
CA ILE A 3 39.60 21.31 9.38
C ILE A 3 39.54 20.07 8.49
N VAL A 4 40.34 19.07 8.84
CA VAL A 4 40.27 17.74 8.26
C VAL A 4 39.00 17.09 8.82
N SER A 5 38.01 16.85 7.95
CA SER A 5 36.86 16.00 8.31
C SER A 5 37.38 14.67 8.86
N PRO A 6 36.91 14.20 10.03
CA PRO A 6 37.25 12.87 10.48
C PRO A 6 36.75 11.88 9.42
N HIS A 7 37.63 11.00 8.97
CA HIS A 7 37.31 9.91 8.06
C HIS A 7 36.03 9.21 8.56
N LEU A 8 34.91 9.46 7.88
CA LEU A 8 33.80 8.53 7.89
C LEU A 8 34.37 7.23 7.34
N GLY A 9 34.32 6.17 8.14
CA GLY A 9 34.84 4.86 7.75
C GLY A 9 34.34 4.47 6.36
N SER A 10 35.21 3.81 5.61
CA SER A 10 34.90 3.25 4.30
C SER A 10 33.52 2.58 4.31
N SER A 11 32.68 2.84 3.29
CA SER A 11 31.40 2.14 3.10
C SER A 11 31.54 0.61 3.00
N ALA A 12 32.77 0.08 2.91
CA ALA A 12 33.07 -1.34 2.95
C ALA A 12 32.75 -2.03 4.29
N ASP A 13 32.59 -1.29 5.40
CA ASP A 13 32.39 -1.90 6.73
C ASP A 13 30.92 -2.12 7.12
N TRP A 14 29.96 -1.50 6.42
CA TRP A 14 28.53 -1.60 6.73
C TRP A 14 27.78 -2.35 5.64
N THR A 15 27.57 -3.65 5.86
CA THR A 15 26.65 -4.46 5.04
C THR A 15 25.20 -4.17 5.42
N ASP A 16 24.24 -4.43 4.52
CA ASP A 16 22.81 -4.27 4.82
C ASP A 16 22.39 -5.07 6.06
N ALA A 17 22.91 -6.29 6.24
CA ALA A 17 22.67 -7.08 7.44
C ALA A 17 23.17 -6.40 8.74
N ARG A 18 24.35 -5.75 8.70
CA ARG A 18 24.86 -5.00 9.86
C ARG A 18 24.02 -3.76 10.14
N LEU A 19 23.53 -3.10 9.11
CA LEU A 19 22.66 -1.93 9.26
C LEU A 19 21.29 -2.31 9.82
N LEU A 20 20.68 -3.39 9.33
CA LEU A 20 19.43 -3.94 9.88
C LEU A 20 19.57 -4.23 11.37
N TYR A 21 20.62 -4.94 11.76
CA TYR A 21 20.91 -5.25 13.16
C TYR A 21 21.16 -3.99 13.99
N ALA A 22 21.93 -3.04 13.49
CA ALA A 22 22.23 -1.80 14.21
C ALA A 22 21.00 -0.90 14.40
N LEU A 23 19.97 -1.03 13.56
CA LEU A 23 18.74 -0.25 13.62
C LEU A 23 17.60 -0.93 14.38
N GLU A 24 17.77 -2.18 14.80
CA GLU A 24 16.73 -2.99 15.45
C GLU A 24 16.05 -2.26 16.62
N GLU A 25 16.83 -1.70 17.55
CA GLU A 25 16.29 -0.97 18.72
C GLU A 25 15.53 0.30 18.34
N VAL A 26 15.96 0.97 17.28
CA VAL A 26 15.29 2.17 16.76
C VAL A 26 13.95 1.78 16.13
N VAL A 27 13.93 0.70 15.35
CA VAL A 27 12.71 0.18 14.73
C VAL A 27 11.73 -0.28 15.79
N GLU A 28 12.18 -0.99 16.82
CA GLU A 28 11.34 -1.41 17.93
C GLU A 28 10.71 -0.21 18.65
N LYS A 29 11.51 0.83 18.92
CA LYS A 29 11.02 2.06 19.55
C LYS A 29 9.96 2.75 18.69
N GLU A 30 10.19 2.89 17.39
CA GLU A 30 9.26 3.55 16.48
C GLU A 30 8.00 2.73 16.20
N LEU A 31 8.12 1.40 16.11
CA LEU A 31 6.99 0.48 16.04
C LEU A 31 6.11 0.61 17.29
N ASN A 32 6.71 0.58 18.48
CA ASN A 32 5.99 0.77 19.74
C ASN A 32 5.34 2.15 19.82
N ARG A 33 5.97 3.20 19.26
CA ARG A 33 5.36 4.52 19.16
C ARG A 33 4.15 4.51 18.23
N HIS A 34 4.26 3.91 17.04
CA HIS A 34 3.17 3.76 16.08
C HIS A 34 1.98 3.05 16.71
N LEU A 35 2.19 1.88 17.30
CA LEU A 35 1.12 1.07 17.90
C LEU A 35 0.37 1.81 19.02
N LYS A 36 1.02 2.72 19.76
CA LYS A 36 0.37 3.54 20.80
C LYS A 36 -0.55 4.62 20.26
N VAL A 37 -0.27 5.13 19.06
CA VAL A 37 -1.00 6.26 18.46
C VAL A 37 -1.91 5.84 17.31
N ALA A 38 -1.71 4.64 16.77
CA ALA A 38 -2.52 4.05 15.73
C ALA A 38 -3.98 4.00 16.19
N LYS A 39 -4.85 4.61 15.39
CA LYS A 39 -6.30 4.54 15.60
C LYS A 39 -6.82 3.37 14.80
N ASP A 40 -7.62 2.56 15.45
CA ASP A 40 -8.29 1.49 14.75
C ASP A 40 -9.44 2.04 13.90
N TRP A 41 -9.67 1.38 12.78
CA TRP A 41 -10.74 1.69 11.84
C TRP A 41 -11.02 0.42 11.03
N MET A 42 -12.30 0.22 10.70
CA MET A 42 -12.73 -0.97 9.99
C MET A 42 -13.21 -0.61 8.59
N PRO A 43 -12.70 -1.24 7.51
CA PRO A 43 -13.10 -0.93 6.13
C PRO A 43 -14.61 -0.85 5.90
N HIS A 44 -15.36 -1.80 6.45
CA HIS A 44 -16.80 -1.89 6.26
C HIS A 44 -17.60 -0.72 6.87
N GLU A 45 -17.03 0.06 7.78
CA GLU A 45 -17.69 1.25 8.36
C GLU A 45 -17.76 2.42 7.36
N TYR A 46 -16.98 2.37 6.28
CA TYR A 46 -16.84 3.45 5.29
C TYR A 46 -17.50 3.14 3.94
N VAL A 47 -18.17 2.00 3.83
CA VAL A 47 -18.80 1.54 2.59
C VAL A 47 -20.31 1.79 2.66
N PRO A 48 -20.93 2.41 1.64
CA PRO A 48 -22.37 2.66 1.61
C PRO A 48 -23.13 1.38 1.23
N TRP A 49 -23.14 0.38 2.12
CA TRP A 49 -23.73 -0.95 1.85
C TRP A 49 -25.19 -0.92 1.41
N SER A 50 -25.96 0.10 1.82
CA SER A 50 -27.34 0.31 1.38
C SER A 50 -27.49 0.58 -0.12
N ASP A 51 -26.42 1.03 -0.79
CA ASP A 51 -26.38 1.23 -2.24
C ASP A 51 -26.09 -0.08 -3.00
N GLY A 52 -25.61 -1.12 -2.30
CA GLY A 52 -25.23 -2.40 -2.86
C GLY A 52 -26.42 -3.20 -3.42
N ARG A 53 -26.24 -3.75 -4.61
CA ARG A 53 -27.23 -4.57 -5.34
C ARG A 53 -26.55 -5.53 -6.31
N ASN A 54 -27.18 -6.69 -6.54
CA ASN A 54 -26.62 -7.78 -7.34
C ASN A 54 -26.18 -7.32 -8.74
N PHE A 55 -25.02 -7.80 -9.19
CA PHE A 55 -24.59 -7.72 -10.59
C PHE A 55 -25.14 -8.91 -11.38
N PRO A 56 -25.29 -8.79 -12.72
CA PRO A 56 -25.77 -9.89 -13.57
C PRO A 56 -24.79 -11.07 -13.58
N GLY A 57 -25.23 -12.21 -14.13
CA GLY A 57 -24.42 -13.42 -14.27
C GLY A 57 -24.92 -14.53 -13.35
N LEU A 58 -24.48 -14.52 -12.09
CA LEU A 58 -24.91 -15.52 -11.09
C LEU A 58 -26.31 -15.25 -10.53
N PHE A 59 -26.75 -14.00 -10.52
CA PHE A 59 -28.04 -13.59 -9.98
C PHE A 59 -29.00 -13.22 -11.12
N GLU A 60 -30.16 -13.86 -11.16
CA GLU A 60 -31.20 -13.60 -12.17
C GLU A 60 -31.78 -12.18 -12.08
N ASP A 61 -31.78 -11.59 -10.88
CA ASP A 61 -32.22 -10.22 -10.60
C ASP A 61 -31.07 -9.20 -10.65
N GLY A 62 -29.89 -9.62 -11.13
CA GLY A 62 -28.72 -8.77 -11.23
C GLY A 62 -28.91 -7.63 -12.23
N GLU A 63 -28.60 -6.41 -11.81
CA GLU A 63 -28.67 -5.22 -12.66
C GLU A 63 -27.29 -4.89 -13.21
N ALA A 64 -27.15 -4.79 -14.53
CA ALA A 64 -25.90 -4.40 -15.17
C ALA A 64 -25.40 -3.03 -14.70
N TRP A 65 -24.08 -2.85 -14.73
CA TRP A 65 -23.49 -1.53 -14.49
C TRP A 65 -23.77 -0.61 -15.68
N GLU A 66 -24.09 0.64 -15.40
CA GLU A 66 -24.24 1.71 -16.38
C GLU A 66 -23.50 2.95 -15.87
N LYS A 67 -22.91 3.73 -16.77
CA LYS A 67 -22.04 4.87 -16.42
C LYS A 67 -22.76 5.89 -15.52
N GLU A 68 -24.05 6.08 -15.75
CA GLU A 68 -24.93 7.02 -15.06
C GLU A 68 -25.22 6.63 -13.60
N GLN A 69 -24.95 5.38 -13.22
CA GLN A 69 -25.09 4.91 -11.84
C GLN A 69 -23.99 5.49 -10.93
N SER A 70 -22.84 5.88 -11.51
CA SER A 70 -21.74 6.47 -10.76
C SER A 70 -22.03 7.90 -10.32
N LYS A 71 -21.90 8.15 -9.02
CA LYS A 71 -21.92 9.50 -8.42
C LYS A 71 -20.56 10.21 -8.46
N VAL A 72 -19.51 9.51 -8.89
CA VAL A 72 -18.13 10.04 -8.95
C VAL A 72 -17.83 10.62 -10.33
N THR A 73 -17.13 11.75 -10.36
CA THR A 73 -16.68 12.38 -11.62
C THR A 73 -15.77 11.45 -12.41
N GLU A 74 -15.63 11.68 -13.71
CA GLU A 74 -14.74 10.87 -14.55
C GLU A 74 -13.29 10.86 -14.04
N ILE A 75 -12.76 12.02 -13.68
CA ILE A 75 -11.40 12.15 -13.12
C ILE A 75 -11.31 11.45 -11.77
N GLY A 76 -12.33 11.60 -10.90
CA GLY A 76 -12.35 10.93 -9.60
C GLY A 76 -12.35 9.40 -9.73
N ARG A 77 -13.07 8.84 -10.70
CA ARG A 77 -13.06 7.40 -10.98
C ARG A 77 -11.69 6.92 -11.43
N ILE A 78 -11.04 7.64 -12.34
CA ILE A 78 -9.69 7.31 -12.79
C ILE A 78 -8.72 7.32 -11.60
N ALA A 79 -8.77 8.35 -10.77
CA ALA A 79 -7.91 8.46 -9.59
C ALA A 79 -8.15 7.32 -8.58
N LEU A 80 -9.42 7.01 -8.28
CA LEU A 80 -9.77 5.90 -7.39
C LEU A 80 -9.32 4.54 -7.93
N VAL A 81 -9.46 4.30 -9.24
CA VAL A 81 -9.00 3.05 -9.86
C VAL A 81 -7.48 2.95 -9.79
N VAL A 82 -6.74 4.03 -10.10
CA VAL A 82 -5.27 4.03 -10.01
C VAL A 82 -4.79 3.80 -8.58
N ASN A 83 -5.42 4.46 -7.59
CA ASN A 83 -5.10 4.23 -6.18
C ASN A 83 -5.38 2.78 -5.79
N LEU A 84 -6.55 2.24 -6.13
CA LEU A 84 -6.89 0.84 -5.82
C LEU A 84 -5.94 -0.16 -6.49
N LEU A 85 -5.57 0.05 -7.76
CA LEU A 85 -4.61 -0.85 -8.43
C LEU A 85 -3.24 -0.85 -7.75
N THR A 86 -2.81 0.32 -7.25
CA THR A 86 -1.60 0.42 -6.42
C THR A 86 -1.76 -0.42 -5.15
N GLU A 87 -2.85 -0.25 -4.42
CA GLU A 87 -3.12 -1.00 -3.17
C GLU A 87 -3.28 -2.52 -3.39
N ASP A 88 -3.95 -2.93 -4.46
CA ASP A 88 -4.14 -4.34 -4.81
C ASP A 88 -2.81 -5.06 -5.07
N ASN A 89 -1.76 -4.33 -5.46
CA ASN A 89 -0.43 -4.88 -5.70
C ASN A 89 0.39 -5.10 -4.43
N LEU A 90 -0.23 -4.95 -3.25
CA LEU A 90 0.35 -5.26 -1.93
C LEU A 90 1.10 -6.61 -1.87
N PRO A 91 0.68 -7.71 -2.54
CA PRO A 91 1.46 -8.95 -2.54
C PRO A 91 2.89 -8.76 -3.08
N SER A 92 3.07 -7.97 -4.15
CA SER A 92 4.41 -7.68 -4.68
C SER A 92 5.20 -6.77 -3.73
N TYR A 93 4.57 -5.78 -3.12
CA TYR A 93 5.25 -4.89 -2.17
C TYR A 93 5.68 -5.63 -0.89
N HIS A 94 4.82 -6.49 -0.36
CA HIS A 94 5.14 -7.36 0.76
C HIS A 94 6.32 -8.27 0.42
N HIS A 95 6.34 -8.86 -0.79
CA HIS A 95 7.45 -9.70 -1.23
C HIS A 95 8.78 -8.95 -1.21
N GLU A 96 8.85 -7.75 -1.79
CA GLU A 96 10.05 -6.92 -1.82
C GLU A 96 10.53 -6.55 -0.41
N ILE A 97 9.62 -6.02 0.42
CA ILE A 97 9.94 -5.55 1.77
C ILE A 97 10.34 -6.73 2.68
N ALA A 98 9.62 -7.85 2.66
CA ALA A 98 9.94 -9.01 3.48
C ALA A 98 11.27 -9.67 3.08
N SER A 99 11.61 -9.64 1.79
CA SER A 99 12.90 -10.16 1.30
C SER A 99 14.08 -9.31 1.78
N LEU A 100 13.87 -8.00 1.98
CA LEU A 100 14.90 -7.06 2.41
C LEU A 100 15.08 -6.99 3.92
N PHE A 101 13.98 -6.86 4.67
CA PHE A 101 14.03 -6.62 6.13
C PHE A 101 13.95 -7.91 6.95
N GLY A 102 13.61 -9.04 6.31
CA GLY A 102 13.38 -10.31 6.99
C GLY A 102 12.01 -10.38 7.66
N ARG A 103 11.78 -11.47 8.40
CA ARG A 103 10.46 -11.80 8.98
C ARG A 103 10.48 -11.93 10.51
N ASP A 104 11.64 -11.72 11.12
CA ASP A 104 11.86 -11.85 12.56
C ASP A 104 12.17 -10.49 13.20
N GLY A 105 12.09 -10.41 14.52
CA GLY A 105 12.41 -9.20 15.28
C GLY A 105 11.43 -8.04 15.06
N ALA A 106 11.86 -6.84 15.41
CA ALA A 106 11.13 -5.60 15.23
C ALA A 106 10.87 -5.30 13.76
N TRP A 107 11.84 -5.56 12.88
CA TRP A 107 11.67 -5.44 11.43
C TRP A 107 10.55 -6.35 10.92
N GLY A 108 10.61 -7.65 11.18
CA GLY A 108 9.57 -8.59 10.76
C GLY A 108 8.19 -8.26 11.34
N THR A 109 8.14 -7.83 12.61
CA THR A 109 6.90 -7.39 13.24
C THR A 109 6.32 -6.17 12.53
N TRP A 110 7.16 -5.19 12.18
CA TRP A 110 6.74 -4.02 11.40
C TRP A 110 6.25 -4.42 10.01
N VAL A 111 6.96 -5.29 9.27
CA VAL A 111 6.54 -5.75 7.93
C VAL A 111 5.14 -6.37 7.98
N HIS A 112 4.90 -7.30 8.91
CA HIS A 112 3.59 -7.94 9.04
C HIS A 112 2.50 -6.95 9.46
N ARG A 113 2.81 -6.04 10.39
CA ARG A 113 1.83 -5.03 10.83
C ARG A 113 1.49 -4.07 9.70
N TRP A 114 2.49 -3.53 9.01
CA TRP A 114 2.32 -2.65 7.86
C TRP A 114 1.48 -3.31 6.78
N THR A 115 1.80 -4.55 6.38
CA THR A 115 1.02 -5.28 5.37
C THR A 115 -0.45 -5.48 5.79
N ALA A 116 -0.69 -5.79 7.06
CA ALA A 116 -2.06 -5.92 7.56
C ALA A 116 -2.81 -4.57 7.57
N GLU A 117 -2.12 -3.46 7.85
CA GLU A 117 -2.71 -2.14 7.82
C GLU A 117 -3.00 -1.67 6.38
N GLU A 118 -2.07 -1.84 5.45
CA GLU A 118 -2.21 -1.52 4.02
C GLU A 118 -3.33 -2.32 3.36
N GLY A 119 -3.49 -3.60 3.70
CA GLY A 119 -4.55 -4.43 3.14
C GLY A 119 -5.95 -3.84 3.33
N ARG A 120 -6.16 -3.03 4.39
CA ARG A 120 -7.43 -2.35 4.63
C ARG A 120 -7.74 -1.28 3.58
N HIS A 121 -6.73 -0.64 2.99
CA HIS A 121 -6.90 0.40 1.98
C HIS A 121 -7.52 -0.17 0.69
N GLY A 122 -6.95 -1.26 0.17
CA GLY A 122 -7.50 -1.96 -1.00
C GLY A 122 -8.93 -2.46 -0.75
N ILE A 123 -9.19 -3.05 0.43
CA ILE A 123 -10.52 -3.54 0.81
C ILE A 123 -11.55 -2.41 0.77
N VAL A 124 -11.32 -1.30 1.50
CA VAL A 124 -12.32 -0.23 1.59
C VAL A 124 -12.57 0.44 0.24
N MET A 125 -11.52 0.64 -0.57
CA MET A 125 -11.66 1.25 -1.89
C MET A 125 -12.42 0.35 -2.85
N ARG A 126 -12.11 -0.95 -2.88
CA ARG A 126 -12.80 -1.93 -3.72
C ARG A 126 -14.26 -2.06 -3.32
N ASP A 127 -14.53 -2.23 -2.03
CA ASP A 127 -15.89 -2.35 -1.52
C ASP A 127 -16.71 -1.08 -1.81
N TYR A 128 -16.14 0.11 -1.62
CA TYR A 128 -16.77 1.37 -1.99
C TYR A 128 -17.11 1.41 -3.49
N LEU A 129 -16.13 1.14 -4.36
CA LEU A 129 -16.30 1.21 -5.81
C LEU A 129 -17.39 0.26 -6.31
N LEU A 130 -17.47 -0.95 -5.75
CA LEU A 130 -18.46 -1.95 -6.12
C LEU A 130 -19.84 -1.65 -5.52
N ALA A 131 -19.93 -1.36 -4.21
CA ALA A 131 -21.19 -1.09 -3.54
C ALA A 131 -21.85 0.19 -4.09
N SER A 132 -21.08 1.24 -4.37
CA SER A 132 -21.60 2.49 -4.93
C SER A 132 -21.73 2.47 -6.44
N ARG A 133 -21.35 1.37 -7.11
CA ARG A 133 -21.28 1.24 -8.57
C ARG A 133 -20.52 2.39 -9.25
N ALA A 134 -19.46 2.87 -8.60
CA ALA A 134 -18.69 4.01 -9.11
C ALA A 134 -17.97 3.67 -10.43
N VAL A 135 -17.62 2.41 -10.67
CA VAL A 135 -16.93 1.97 -11.89
C VAL A 135 -17.50 0.66 -12.40
N ASP A 136 -17.20 0.37 -13.66
CA ASP A 136 -17.46 -0.93 -14.28
C ASP A 136 -16.68 -2.02 -13.51
N PRO A 137 -17.37 -3.01 -12.90
CA PRO A 137 -16.73 -4.03 -12.09
C PRO A 137 -15.87 -4.99 -12.93
N ASP A 138 -16.27 -5.29 -14.16
CA ASP A 138 -15.57 -6.23 -15.03
C ASP A 138 -14.26 -5.60 -15.50
N LYS A 139 -14.30 -4.32 -15.90
CA LYS A 139 -13.08 -3.58 -16.27
C LYS A 139 -12.15 -3.36 -15.09
N LEU A 140 -12.69 -3.09 -13.90
CA LEU A 140 -11.86 -2.97 -12.70
C LEU A 140 -11.09 -4.27 -12.44
N GLU A 141 -11.75 -5.42 -12.59
CA GLU A 141 -11.13 -6.71 -12.34
C GLU A 141 -10.14 -7.11 -13.44
N GLU A 142 -10.44 -6.83 -14.70
CA GLU A 142 -9.49 -6.97 -15.82
C GLU A 142 -8.21 -6.17 -15.55
N PHE A 143 -8.33 -4.91 -15.11
CA PHE A 143 -7.17 -4.07 -14.77
C PHE A 143 -6.38 -4.62 -13.59
N ARG A 144 -7.06 -5.10 -12.53
CA ARG A 144 -6.38 -5.74 -11.39
C ARG A 144 -5.58 -6.95 -11.85
N MET A 145 -6.20 -7.83 -12.63
CA MET A 145 -5.57 -9.05 -13.12
C MET A 145 -4.36 -8.75 -14.01
N ALA A 146 -4.47 -7.76 -14.90
CA ALA A 146 -3.34 -7.34 -15.73
C ALA A 146 -2.20 -6.76 -14.88
N HIS A 147 -2.50 -5.78 -14.01
CA HIS A 147 -1.50 -5.09 -13.21
C HIS A 147 -0.75 -6.02 -12.25
N MET A 148 -1.48 -6.87 -11.51
CA MET A 148 -0.86 -7.79 -10.57
C MET A 148 -0.08 -8.91 -11.25
N SER A 149 -0.41 -9.26 -12.50
CA SER A 149 0.33 -10.29 -13.25
C SER A 149 1.67 -9.78 -13.78
N GLU A 150 1.80 -8.47 -14.03
CA GLU A 150 3.08 -7.84 -14.34
C GLU A 150 3.99 -7.82 -13.11
N GLY A 151 3.40 -7.70 -11.92
CA GLY A 151 4.11 -7.63 -10.65
C GLY A 151 4.81 -6.29 -10.44
N PHE A 152 5.72 -6.25 -9.48
CA PHE A 152 6.55 -5.08 -9.19
C PHE A 152 7.93 -5.55 -8.77
N GLU A 153 8.96 -4.91 -9.34
CA GLU A 153 10.36 -5.11 -8.98
C GLU A 153 10.98 -3.74 -8.70
N SER A 154 11.67 -3.62 -7.56
CA SER A 154 12.28 -2.36 -7.16
C SER A 154 13.69 -2.19 -7.75
N ASP A 155 13.97 -1.07 -8.42
CA ASP A 155 15.32 -0.72 -8.90
C ASP A 155 16.27 -0.23 -7.79
N ASN A 156 15.95 -0.50 -6.52
CA ASN A 156 16.71 -0.02 -5.37
C ASN A 156 18.06 -0.74 -5.16
N ARG A 157 18.45 -1.61 -6.10
CA ARG A 157 19.63 -2.50 -6.04
C ARG A 157 19.68 -3.35 -4.76
N HIS A 158 18.52 -3.61 -4.16
CA HIS A 158 18.37 -4.29 -2.86
C HIS A 158 19.16 -3.65 -1.71
N SER A 159 19.50 -2.36 -1.78
CA SER A 159 20.10 -1.67 -0.64
C SER A 159 19.05 -1.37 0.42
N MET A 160 19.34 -1.67 1.68
CA MET A 160 18.41 -1.46 2.79
C MET A 160 18.05 0.02 2.94
N LEU A 161 19.05 0.92 2.94
CA LEU A 161 18.80 2.36 3.13
C LEU A 161 18.03 2.99 1.98
N HIS A 162 18.32 2.59 0.74
CA HIS A 162 17.53 3.06 -0.41
C HIS A 162 16.09 2.58 -0.33
N SER A 163 15.87 1.35 0.15
CA SER A 163 14.53 0.78 0.29
C SER A 163 13.72 1.48 1.38
N VAL A 164 14.33 1.78 2.53
CA VAL A 164 13.69 2.61 3.57
C VAL A 164 13.33 4.00 3.04
N ALA A 165 14.24 4.64 2.30
CA ALA A 165 13.98 5.94 1.69
C ALA A 165 12.85 5.86 0.65
N TYR A 166 12.87 4.84 -0.22
CA TYR A 166 11.84 4.61 -1.23
C TYR A 166 10.46 4.45 -0.60
N VAL A 167 10.32 3.58 0.40
CA VAL A 167 9.05 3.36 1.11
C VAL A 167 8.59 4.66 1.76
N ALA A 168 9.47 5.41 2.44
CA ALA A 168 9.09 6.69 3.06
C ALA A 168 8.56 7.72 2.05
N PHE A 169 9.14 7.78 0.83
CA PHE A 169 8.64 8.65 -0.23
C PHE A 169 7.33 8.14 -0.84
N GLN A 170 7.19 6.84 -1.07
CA GLN A 170 5.95 6.24 -1.56
C GLN A 170 4.78 6.49 -0.61
N GLU A 171 4.97 6.24 0.69
CA GLU A 171 3.95 6.49 1.72
C GLU A 171 3.50 7.95 1.78
N LEU A 172 4.44 8.89 1.56
CA LEU A 172 4.10 10.30 1.46
C LEU A 172 3.28 10.60 0.18
N ALA A 173 3.66 9.99 -0.94
CA ALA A 173 2.99 10.17 -2.22
C ALA A 173 1.57 9.61 -2.21
N THR A 174 1.37 8.38 -1.71
CA THR A 174 0.04 7.75 -1.59
C THR A 174 -0.85 8.53 -0.64
N ARG A 175 -0.33 9.01 0.50
CA ARG A 175 -1.07 9.89 1.41
C ARG A 175 -1.56 11.17 0.72
N ILE A 176 -0.74 11.79 -0.11
CA ILE A 176 -1.14 12.99 -0.88
C ILE A 176 -2.18 12.62 -1.94
N SER A 177 -2.00 11.51 -2.65
CA SER A 177 -2.95 11.01 -3.65
C SER A 177 -4.33 10.75 -3.05
N HIS A 178 -4.39 9.99 -1.94
CA HIS A 178 -5.62 9.68 -1.24
C HIS A 178 -6.34 10.93 -0.76
N ARG A 179 -5.61 11.86 -0.15
CA ARG A 179 -6.17 13.12 0.34
C ARG A 179 -6.71 14.03 -0.77
N ASN A 180 -6.15 13.97 -1.97
CA ASN A 180 -6.63 14.78 -3.09
C ASN A 180 -7.79 14.11 -3.84
N THR A 181 -7.96 12.80 -3.66
CA THR A 181 -9.01 12.01 -4.33
C THR A 181 -10.30 11.98 -3.52
N GLY A 182 -10.20 11.80 -2.19
CA GLY A 182 -11.32 11.81 -1.23
C GLY A 182 -11.51 13.16 -0.56
#